data_AF-X5XH39-F1
#
_entry.id   AF-X5XH39-F1
#
_cell.length_a   1.000
_cell.length_b   1.000
_cell.length_c   1.000
_cell.angle_alpha   90.00
_cell.angle_beta   90.00
_cell.angle_gamma   90.00
#
_symmetry.space_group_name_H-M   'P 1'
#
loop_
_entity.id
_entity.type
_entity.pdbx_description
1 polymer ?
#
loop_
_entity_poly.entity_id
_entity_poly.type
_entity_poly.pdbx_seq_one_letter_code
_entity_poly.pdbx_strand_id
1 'polypeptide(L)'
;MIVRRLAVVCLALLDAVQAASAKECLLSHATYREPRSGAVMQFRPLDNEPAALTAEAFSVTVPNTDTRLPADIAWTNGKNSFPLGTIRHACTDDDREAGLEDGSGMCRIWMSQVYALTGGGAEQLNSREATPAPKGLLLPDFGAGFTEFADFANANPDGSAWDAFTLTGCSDE
;
A
#
# COMPACT_ATOMS: atom_id res chain seq x y z
N MET A 1 -9.80 56.48 49.57
CA MET A 1 -9.46 56.41 48.13
C MET A 1 -8.87 55.04 47.86
N ILE A 2 -9.68 54.10 47.40
CA ILE A 2 -9.84 53.70 45.98
C ILE A 2 -8.93 52.51 45.65
N VAL A 3 -9.57 51.32 45.60
CA VAL A 3 -9.54 50.31 44.52
C VAL A 3 -8.14 49.85 44.07
N ARG A 4 -7.74 48.58 44.25
CA ARG A 4 -8.14 47.48 43.37
C ARG A 4 -8.00 46.10 44.03
N ARG A 5 -9.11 45.36 44.01
CA ARG A 5 -9.21 43.91 44.16
C ARG A 5 -8.91 43.22 42.81
N LEU A 6 -8.77 41.90 42.87
CA LEU A 6 -8.74 40.86 41.82
C LEU A 6 -7.33 40.52 41.32
N ALA A 7 -6.75 39.37 41.72
CA ALA A 7 -7.13 37.97 41.45
C ALA A 7 -6.37 37.43 40.23
N VAL A 8 -5.44 36.50 40.47
CA VAL A 8 -5.15 35.40 39.53
C VAL A 8 -4.84 34.16 40.37
N VAL A 9 -5.88 33.34 40.53
CA VAL A 9 -5.86 31.99 41.05
C VAL A 9 -5.85 31.05 39.84
N CYS A 10 -5.05 29.98 39.92
CA CYS A 10 -5.10 28.73 39.16
C CYS A 10 -5.23 28.80 37.62
N LEU A 11 -4.13 28.51 36.91
CA LEU A 11 -4.18 27.71 35.69
C LEU A 11 -3.04 26.68 35.69
N ALA A 12 -3.23 25.62 36.47
CA ALA A 12 -2.65 24.33 36.14
C ALA A 12 -3.60 23.66 35.13
N LEU A 13 -3.38 23.92 33.84
CA LEU A 13 -3.86 23.07 32.74
C LEU A 13 -2.76 22.00 32.60
N LEU A 14 -2.88 20.79 33.14
CA LEU A 14 -3.62 19.68 32.56
C LEU A 14 -3.47 19.61 31.04
N ASP A 15 -2.23 19.50 30.56
CA ASP A 15 -1.93 18.80 29.31
C ASP A 15 -2.25 17.32 29.49
N ALA A 16 -3.55 17.01 29.58
CA ALA A 16 -4.04 15.70 29.22
C ALA A 16 -3.84 15.57 27.72
N VAL A 17 -2.65 15.16 27.31
CA VAL A 17 -2.43 14.55 26.01
C VAL A 17 -3.36 13.34 26.00
N GLN A 18 -4.56 13.54 25.45
CA GLN A 18 -5.37 12.44 24.99
C GLN A 18 -4.51 11.77 23.94
N ALA A 19 -3.82 10.71 24.34
CA ALA A 19 -3.50 9.62 23.45
C ALA A 19 -4.87 9.13 22.97
N ALA A 20 -5.41 9.78 21.94
CA ALA A 20 -6.37 9.15 21.08
C ALA A 20 -5.68 7.85 20.69
N SER A 21 -6.19 6.72 21.19
CA SER A 21 -5.81 5.43 20.67
C SER A 21 -6.09 5.49 19.19
N ALA A 22 -5.06 5.80 18.39
CA ALA A 22 -5.12 5.67 16.96
C ALA A 22 -5.55 4.21 16.77
N LYS A 23 -6.76 4.01 16.25
CA LYS A 23 -7.20 2.67 15.84
C LYS A 23 -6.04 2.09 15.05
N GLU A 24 -5.55 0.94 15.48
CA GLU A 24 -4.38 0.33 14.86
C GLU A 24 -4.74 0.10 13.39
N CYS A 25 -4.03 0.76 12.47
CA CYS A 25 -4.40 0.73 11.06
C CYS A 25 -4.36 -0.71 10.57
N LEU A 26 -5.47 -1.23 10.06
CA LEU A 26 -5.50 -2.56 9.46
C LEU A 26 -4.87 -2.50 8.08
N LEU A 27 -4.14 -3.56 7.69
CA LEU A 27 -3.54 -3.64 6.37
C LEU A 27 -4.57 -3.44 5.25
N SER A 28 -5.76 -4.01 5.41
CA SER A 28 -6.91 -3.87 4.50
C SER A 28 -7.41 -2.43 4.30
N HIS A 29 -6.97 -1.46 5.10
CA HIS A 29 -7.35 -0.05 5.02
C HIS A 29 -6.16 0.88 4.77
N ALA A 30 -4.96 0.30 4.65
CA ALA A 30 -3.71 1.05 4.62
C ALA A 30 -3.46 1.71 3.26
N THR A 31 -2.87 2.91 3.32
CA THR A 31 -2.33 3.62 2.15
C THR A 31 -0.82 3.71 2.28
N TYR A 32 -0.10 3.19 1.29
CA TYR A 32 1.35 3.34 1.20
C TYR A 32 1.74 4.18 -0.01
N ARG A 33 2.91 4.83 0.07
CA ARG A 33 3.51 5.58 -1.02
C ARG A 33 4.95 5.13 -1.26
N GLU A 34 5.29 4.91 -2.52
CA GLU A 34 6.67 4.73 -2.97
C GLU A 34 7.36 6.11 -3.03
N PRO A 35 8.50 6.31 -2.34
CA PRO A 35 9.06 7.63 -2.11
C PRO A 35 9.69 8.28 -3.36
N ARG A 36 10.13 7.50 -4.36
CA ARG A 36 10.84 8.02 -5.53
C ARG A 36 9.91 8.47 -6.65
N SER A 37 9.00 7.60 -7.07
CA SER A 37 8.00 7.83 -8.11
C SER A 37 6.77 8.55 -7.58
N GLY A 38 6.44 8.38 -6.30
CA GLY A 38 5.18 8.83 -5.72
C GLY A 38 4.00 7.90 -5.98
N ALA A 39 4.21 6.70 -6.54
CA ALA A 39 3.15 5.71 -6.74
C ALA A 39 2.43 5.41 -5.42
N VAL A 40 1.10 5.33 -5.47
CA VAL A 40 0.27 5.14 -4.27
C VAL A 40 -0.35 3.76 -4.29
N MET A 41 -0.06 2.97 -3.27
CA MET A 41 -0.69 1.69 -3.01
C MET A 41 -1.82 1.88 -2.01
N GLN A 42 -3.05 1.54 -2.39
CA GLN A 42 -4.22 1.66 -1.51
C GLN A 42 -4.88 0.30 -1.37
N PHE A 43 -4.82 -0.24 -0.16
CA PHE A 43 -5.54 -1.45 0.23
C PHE A 43 -7.02 -1.17 0.44
N ARG A 44 -7.81 -2.23 0.31
CA ARG A 44 -9.23 -2.26 0.61
C ARG A 44 -9.62 -3.61 1.23
N PRO A 45 -10.72 -3.67 2.01
CA PRO A 45 -11.31 -4.93 2.44
C PRO A 45 -11.60 -5.84 1.24
N LEU A 46 -11.51 -7.16 1.47
CA LEU A 46 -11.91 -8.14 0.47
C LEU A 46 -13.44 -8.15 0.34
N ASP A 47 -13.93 -8.43 -0.87
CA ASP A 47 -15.34 -8.73 -1.07
C ASP A 47 -15.69 -10.07 -0.39
N ASN A 48 -16.98 -10.33 -0.14
CA ASN A 48 -17.44 -11.51 0.61
C ASN A 48 -16.99 -12.87 0.03
N GLU A 49 -16.58 -12.91 -1.25
CA GLU A 49 -16.17 -14.13 -1.95
C GLU A 49 -14.91 -13.89 -2.80
N PRO A 50 -13.72 -13.73 -2.18
CA PRO A 50 -12.49 -13.53 -2.92
C PRO A 50 -12.05 -14.82 -3.60
N ALA A 51 -11.25 -14.71 -4.68
CA ALA A 51 -10.63 -15.87 -5.30
C ALA A 51 -9.79 -16.65 -4.26
N ALA A 52 -9.75 -17.99 -4.37
CA ALA A 52 -9.10 -18.84 -3.38
C ALA A 52 -7.65 -18.39 -3.11
N LEU A 53 -7.28 -18.34 -1.82
CA LEU A 53 -5.96 -17.92 -1.30
C LEU A 53 -5.63 -16.43 -1.40
N THR A 54 -6.51 -15.61 -1.99
CA THR A 54 -6.39 -14.15 -1.93
C THR A 54 -6.49 -13.71 -0.47
N ALA A 55 -5.53 -12.93 -0.03
CA ALA A 55 -5.33 -12.54 1.35
C ALA A 55 -5.55 -11.03 1.55
N GLU A 56 -5.18 -10.23 0.55
CA GLU A 56 -5.40 -8.78 0.51
C GLU A 56 -5.68 -8.34 -0.93
N ALA A 57 -6.48 -7.29 -1.09
CA ALA A 57 -6.68 -6.61 -2.35
C ALA A 57 -6.24 -5.15 -2.24
N PHE A 58 -5.58 -4.66 -3.28
CA PHE A 58 -5.14 -3.28 -3.33
C PHE A 58 -5.11 -2.77 -4.77
N SER A 59 -4.67 -1.52 -4.90
CA SER A 59 -4.49 -0.91 -6.20
C SER A 59 -3.32 0.04 -6.17
N VAL A 60 -2.65 0.18 -7.30
CA VAL A 60 -1.52 1.10 -7.46
C VAL A 60 -1.91 2.21 -8.41
N THR A 61 -1.92 3.46 -7.91
CA THR A 61 -2.13 4.63 -8.75
C THR A 61 -0.80 5.07 -9.36
N VAL A 62 -0.81 5.23 -10.68
CA VAL A 62 0.34 5.70 -11.45
C VAL A 62 0.46 7.22 -11.31
N PRO A 63 1.63 7.76 -10.92
CA PRO A 63 1.84 9.21 -10.82
C PRO A 63 1.61 9.91 -12.17
N ASN A 64 1.01 11.10 -12.11
CA ASN A 64 0.69 11.95 -13.27
C ASN A 64 -0.31 11.34 -14.28
N THR A 65 -1.09 10.34 -13.86
CA THR A 65 -2.20 9.79 -14.64
C THR A 65 -3.40 9.49 -13.74
N ASP A 66 -4.54 9.18 -14.36
CA ASP A 66 -5.71 8.63 -13.67
C ASP A 66 -5.69 7.09 -13.62
N THR A 67 -4.60 6.46 -14.08
CA THR A 67 -4.47 4.99 -14.13
C THR A 67 -4.39 4.42 -12.73
N ARG A 68 -5.29 3.47 -12.44
CA ARG A 68 -5.33 2.69 -11.22
C ARG A 68 -5.25 1.20 -11.52
N LEU A 69 -4.12 0.61 -11.18
CA LEU A 69 -3.77 -0.77 -11.50
C LEU A 69 -4.37 -1.71 -10.45
N PRO A 70 -5.17 -2.72 -10.84
CA PRO A 70 -5.64 -3.74 -9.92
C PRO A 70 -4.48 -4.62 -9.44
N ALA A 71 -4.51 -4.94 -8.15
CA ALA A 71 -3.49 -5.78 -7.53
C ALA A 71 -4.05 -6.59 -6.37
N ASP A 72 -3.38 -7.69 -6.06
CA ASP A 72 -3.74 -8.58 -4.97
C ASP A 72 -2.49 -9.20 -4.35
N ILE A 73 -2.66 -9.72 -3.14
CA ILE A 73 -1.72 -10.61 -2.48
C ILE A 73 -2.42 -11.95 -2.29
N ALA A 74 -1.82 -13.02 -2.79
CA ALA A 74 -2.28 -14.38 -2.58
C ALA A 74 -1.20 -15.22 -1.89
N TRP A 75 -1.61 -16.16 -1.03
CA TRP A 75 -0.67 -17.11 -0.43
C TRP A 75 -0.36 -18.23 -1.42
N THR A 76 0.94 -18.53 -1.60
CA THR A 76 1.36 -19.70 -2.38
C THR A 76 1.02 -21.00 -1.66
N ASN A 77 0.90 -22.11 -2.39
CA ASN A 77 0.60 -23.42 -1.81
C ASN A 77 1.81 -24.08 -1.17
N GLY A 78 1.56 -24.95 -0.18
CA GLY A 78 2.55 -25.87 0.38
C GLY A 78 3.24 -25.36 1.66
N LYS A 79 4.21 -26.15 2.16
CA LYS A 79 4.88 -25.92 3.46
C LYS A 79 5.66 -24.60 3.54
N ASN A 80 6.12 -24.09 2.40
CA ASN A 80 6.89 -22.84 2.32
C ASN A 80 6.02 -21.71 1.74
N SER A 81 4.74 -21.70 2.10
CA SER A 81 3.77 -20.70 1.67
C SER A 81 4.27 -19.28 1.98
N PHE A 82 4.10 -18.37 1.03
CA PHE A 82 4.53 -16.98 1.12
C PHE A 82 3.51 -16.06 0.45
N PRO A 83 3.32 -14.82 0.94
CA PRO A 83 2.51 -13.81 0.27
C PRO A 83 3.16 -13.40 -1.05
N LEU A 84 2.47 -13.70 -2.15
CA LEU A 84 2.84 -13.33 -3.51
C LEU A 84 1.95 -12.17 -3.95
N GLY A 85 2.54 -11.00 -4.18
CA GLY A 85 1.83 -9.86 -4.73
C GLY A 85 1.82 -9.93 -6.25
N THR A 86 0.73 -9.46 -6.87
CA THR A 86 0.65 -9.30 -8.33
C THR A 86 0.00 -7.96 -8.67
N ILE A 87 0.60 -7.20 -9.58
CA ILE A 87 0.06 -5.95 -10.13
C ILE A 87 -0.19 -6.14 -11.62
N ARG A 88 -1.39 -5.78 -12.07
CA ARG A 88 -1.84 -5.99 -13.46
C ARG A 88 -2.34 -4.70 -14.10
N HIS A 89 -2.40 -4.71 -15.42
CA HIS A 89 -3.07 -3.71 -16.25
C HIS A 89 -3.97 -4.40 -17.28
N ALA A 90 -4.88 -3.63 -17.87
CA ALA A 90 -5.63 -4.10 -19.02
C ALA A 90 -4.67 -4.32 -20.19
N CYS A 91 -4.68 -5.52 -20.77
CA CYS A 91 -3.86 -5.82 -21.94
C CYS A 91 -4.22 -4.91 -23.12
N THR A 92 -3.20 -4.46 -23.83
CA THR A 92 -3.34 -3.89 -25.18
C THR A 92 -3.53 -5.01 -26.21
N ASP A 93 -3.86 -4.65 -27.44
CA ASP A 93 -3.94 -5.64 -28.53
C ASP A 93 -2.58 -6.29 -28.79
N ASP A 94 -1.51 -5.49 -28.77
CA ASP A 94 -0.12 -5.98 -28.90
C ASP A 94 0.23 -6.98 -27.79
N ASP A 95 -0.17 -6.72 -26.54
CA ASP A 95 0.06 -7.66 -25.43
C ASP A 95 -0.66 -9.00 -25.65
N ARG A 96 -1.89 -8.96 -26.17
CA ARG A 96 -2.67 -10.16 -26.47
C ARG A 96 -2.06 -10.95 -27.61
N GLU A 97 -1.64 -10.27 -28.68
CA GLU A 97 -0.96 -10.88 -29.81
C GLU A 97 0.39 -11.51 -29.40
N ALA A 98 1.08 -10.88 -28.46
CA ALA A 98 2.31 -11.41 -27.86
C ALA A 98 2.07 -12.54 -26.84
N GLY A 99 0.81 -12.83 -26.49
CA GLY A 99 0.46 -13.88 -25.53
C GLY A 99 0.82 -13.55 -24.08
N LEU A 100 0.81 -12.27 -23.71
CA LEU A 100 1.15 -11.80 -22.35
C LEU A 100 -0.05 -11.78 -21.40
N GLU A 101 -1.27 -12.00 -21.92
CA GLU A 101 -2.51 -12.08 -21.15
C GLU A 101 -2.49 -13.30 -20.21
N ASP A 102 -2.76 -13.08 -18.92
CA ASP A 102 -2.87 -14.16 -17.93
C ASP A 102 -4.28 -14.79 -17.91
N GLY A 103 -4.47 -15.81 -17.08
CA GLY A 103 -5.75 -16.52 -16.97
C GLY A 103 -6.93 -15.66 -16.46
N SER A 104 -6.69 -14.42 -16.04
CA SER A 104 -7.72 -13.44 -15.65
C SER A 104 -8.08 -12.44 -16.77
N GLY A 105 -7.47 -12.56 -17.95
CA GLY A 105 -7.69 -11.61 -19.06
C GLY A 105 -6.91 -10.30 -18.90
N MET A 106 -5.89 -10.28 -18.03
CA MET A 106 -5.11 -9.10 -17.69
C MET A 106 -3.63 -9.35 -17.88
N CYS A 107 -2.87 -8.29 -18.10
CA CYS A 107 -1.44 -8.36 -18.33
C CYS A 107 -0.70 -7.94 -17.08
N ARG A 108 0.38 -8.65 -16.77
CA ARG A 108 1.10 -8.48 -15.50
C ARG A 108 2.24 -7.48 -15.66
N ILE A 109 2.29 -6.49 -14.78
CA ILE A 109 3.42 -5.57 -14.64
C ILE A 109 4.47 -6.16 -13.71
N TRP A 110 4.02 -6.73 -12.59
CA TRP A 110 4.90 -7.21 -11.53
C TRP A 110 4.27 -8.38 -10.79
N MET A 111 5.10 -9.34 -10.39
CA MET A 111 4.72 -10.39 -9.44
C MET A 111 5.96 -10.89 -8.70
N SER A 112 5.96 -10.70 -7.39
CA SER A 112 7.01 -11.21 -6.51
C SER A 112 6.50 -11.30 -5.07
N GLN A 113 7.37 -11.72 -4.15
CA GLN A 113 7.03 -11.80 -2.74
C GLN A 113 6.82 -10.40 -2.14
N VAL A 114 5.94 -10.30 -1.14
CA VAL A 114 5.76 -9.05 -0.37
C VAL A 114 6.31 -9.23 1.03
N TYR A 115 7.16 -8.30 1.45
CA TYR A 115 7.74 -8.28 2.79
C TYR A 115 7.23 -7.09 3.59
N ALA A 116 7.06 -7.28 4.89
CA ALA A 116 6.87 -6.19 5.84
C ALA A 116 8.23 -5.60 6.22
N LEU A 117 8.34 -4.28 6.25
CA LEU A 117 9.49 -3.58 6.81
C LEU A 117 9.18 -3.21 8.27
N THR A 118 9.91 -3.84 9.19
CA THR A 118 9.80 -3.63 10.64
C THR A 118 11.04 -2.92 11.18
N GLY A 119 11.05 -2.61 12.48
CA GLY A 119 12.27 -2.11 13.14
C GLY A 119 13.43 -3.11 13.15
N GLY A 120 13.17 -4.39 12.91
CA GLY A 120 14.17 -5.46 12.81
C GLY A 120 14.68 -5.74 11.40
N GLY A 121 14.10 -5.10 10.37
CA GLY A 121 14.42 -5.33 8.96
C GLY A 121 13.22 -5.84 8.16
N ALA A 122 13.50 -6.55 7.07
CA ALA A 122 12.46 -7.17 6.24
C ALA A 122 12.02 -8.51 6.84
N GLU A 123 10.72 -8.70 6.99
CA GLU A 123 10.08 -9.91 7.52
C GLU A 123 8.98 -10.36 6.55
N GLN A 124 8.53 -11.62 6.67
CA GLN A 124 7.38 -12.10 5.90
C GLN A 124 6.15 -11.27 6.27
N LEU A 125 5.42 -10.76 5.26
CA LEU A 125 4.18 -10.05 5.50
C LEU A 125 3.12 -11.02 6.04
N ASN A 126 2.50 -10.67 7.17
CA ASN A 126 1.26 -11.31 7.61
C ASN A 126 0.08 -10.58 6.97
N SER A 127 -0.39 -11.08 5.83
CA SER A 127 -1.38 -10.43 4.98
C SER A 127 -2.81 -10.97 5.21
N ARG A 128 -3.30 -10.96 6.46
CA ARG A 128 -4.68 -11.37 6.77
C ARG A 128 -5.51 -10.13 7.10
N GLU A 129 -6.80 -10.19 6.76
CA GLU A 129 -7.80 -9.08 6.81
C GLU A 129 -7.88 -8.31 8.16
N ALA A 130 -7.39 -8.86 9.27
CA ALA A 130 -7.38 -8.24 10.60
C ALA A 130 -5.97 -7.93 11.14
N THR A 131 -4.96 -7.87 10.27
CA THR A 131 -3.56 -7.67 10.70
C THR A 131 -3.21 -6.17 10.70
N PRO A 132 -2.47 -5.67 11.72
CA PRO A 132 -1.92 -4.33 11.68
C PRO A 132 -1.04 -4.09 10.45
N ALA A 133 -1.21 -2.93 9.82
CA ALA A 133 -0.41 -2.46 8.71
C ALA A 133 1.05 -2.22 9.17
N PRO A 134 2.06 -2.86 8.56
CA PRO A 134 3.46 -2.52 8.84
C PRO A 134 3.77 -1.07 8.43
N LYS A 135 4.84 -0.50 9.00
CA LYS A 135 5.26 0.87 8.66
C LYS A 135 5.76 1.02 7.23
N GLY A 136 6.16 -0.09 6.61
CA GLY A 136 6.52 -0.12 5.21
C GLY A 136 6.38 -1.52 4.62
N LEU A 137 6.39 -1.55 3.29
CA LEU A 137 6.38 -2.77 2.50
C LEU A 137 7.60 -2.77 1.57
N LEU A 138 8.14 -3.95 1.30
CA LEU A 138 9.16 -4.16 0.28
C LEU A 138 8.62 -5.12 -0.77
N LEU A 139 8.60 -4.67 -2.02
CA LEU A 139 8.16 -5.40 -3.19
C LEU A 139 9.37 -5.55 -4.12
N PRO A 140 10.16 -6.64 -4.00
CA PRO A 140 11.37 -6.82 -4.80
C PRO A 140 11.07 -6.77 -6.29
N ASP A 141 11.91 -6.05 -7.03
CA ASP A 141 11.80 -5.81 -8.49
C ASP A 141 10.57 -4.99 -8.93
N PHE A 142 9.81 -4.41 -7.99
CA PHE A 142 8.73 -3.50 -8.35
C PHE A 142 9.27 -2.28 -9.09
N GLY A 143 10.36 -1.67 -8.59
CA GLY A 143 10.92 -0.45 -9.16
C GLY A 143 11.31 -0.63 -10.62
N ALA A 144 11.95 -1.75 -10.95
CA ALA A 144 12.32 -2.08 -12.33
C ALA A 144 11.09 -2.30 -13.20
N GLY A 145 10.17 -3.19 -12.81
CA GLY A 145 8.98 -3.51 -13.61
C GLY A 145 8.04 -2.31 -13.80
N PHE A 146 7.87 -1.49 -12.76
CA PHE A 146 7.02 -0.31 -12.80
C PHE A 146 7.65 0.84 -13.61
N THR A 147 8.97 0.98 -13.60
CA THR A 147 9.66 2.00 -14.40
C THR A 147 9.52 1.72 -15.90
N GLU A 148 9.58 0.45 -16.31
CA GLU A 148 9.45 0.03 -17.71
C GLU A 148 7.98 -0.03 -18.17
N PHE A 149 7.01 0.06 -17.26
CA PHE A 149 5.60 0.05 -17.63
C PHE A 149 5.24 1.30 -18.43
N ALA A 150 4.67 1.11 -19.62
CA ALA A 150 4.46 2.17 -20.61
C ALA A 150 3.70 3.39 -20.08
N ASP A 151 2.61 3.22 -19.32
CA ASP A 151 1.85 4.36 -18.79
C ASP A 151 2.72 5.19 -17.81
N PHE A 152 3.53 4.52 -16.98
CA PHE A 152 4.43 5.21 -16.07
C PHE A 152 5.54 5.93 -16.86
N ALA A 153 6.25 5.22 -17.74
CA ALA A 153 7.36 5.76 -18.52
C ALA A 153 6.93 6.97 -19.38
N ASN A 154 5.76 6.89 -20.03
CA ASN A 154 5.24 7.97 -20.86
C ASN A 154 4.83 9.20 -20.03
N ALA A 155 4.21 8.99 -18.87
CA ALA A 155 3.79 10.09 -18.00
C ALA A 155 4.92 10.66 -17.13
N ASN A 156 6.03 9.92 -16.98
CA ASN A 156 7.15 10.24 -16.10
C ASN A 156 8.49 9.98 -16.82
N PRO A 157 8.85 10.73 -17.88
CA PRO A 157 9.97 10.41 -18.77
C PRO A 157 11.36 10.37 -18.10
N ASP A 158 11.56 11.10 -17.00
CA ASP A 158 12.78 11.07 -16.17
C ASP A 158 12.53 10.40 -14.80
N GLY A 159 11.37 9.78 -14.65
CA GLY A 159 10.91 9.12 -13.43
C GLY A 159 11.54 7.74 -13.24
N SER A 160 11.64 7.33 -12.00
CA SER A 160 11.96 5.95 -11.64
C SER A 160 11.22 5.57 -10.37
N ALA A 161 11.09 4.27 -10.12
CA ALA A 161 10.55 3.74 -8.87
C ALA A 161 11.59 2.90 -8.13
N TRP A 162 11.45 2.83 -6.81
CA TRP A 162 12.14 1.86 -5.97
C TRP A 162 11.17 0.80 -5.45
N ASP A 163 11.71 -0.21 -4.77
CA ASP A 163 10.96 -1.38 -4.31
C ASP A 163 10.23 -1.15 -2.97
N ALA A 164 10.54 -0.06 -2.27
CA ALA A 164 10.09 0.17 -0.89
C ALA A 164 8.95 1.19 -0.81
N PHE A 165 7.91 0.85 -0.07
CA PHE A 165 6.74 1.68 0.17
C PHE A 165 6.64 2.04 1.66
N THR A 166 6.22 3.27 1.96
CA THR A 166 6.04 3.76 3.34
C THR A 166 4.56 3.97 3.62
N LEU A 167 4.09 3.58 4.81
CA LEU A 167 2.72 3.83 5.25
C LEU A 167 2.49 5.33 5.39
N THR A 168 1.49 5.86 4.69
CA THR A 168 1.17 7.29 4.66
C THR A 168 -0.24 7.61 5.13
N GLY A 169 -1.11 6.62 5.23
CA GLY A 169 -2.50 6.83 5.62
C GLY A 169 -3.22 5.54 5.97
N CYS A 170 -4.41 5.71 6.53
CA CYS A 170 -5.36 4.65 6.80
C CYS A 170 -6.76 5.20 6.54
N SER A 171 -7.58 4.50 5.77
CA SER A 171 -9.00 4.84 5.65
C SER A 171 -9.76 4.36 6.90
N ASP A 172 -10.86 5.03 7.20
CA ASP A 172 -11.81 4.54 8.20
C ASP A 172 -12.44 3.20 7.73
N GLU A 173 -12.86 2.37 8.69
CA GLU A 173 -13.67 1.15 8.46
C GLU A 173 -15.08 1.49 7.93
#